data_AF-A0A9P6X017-F1
#
_entry.id   AF-A0A9P6X017-F1
#
_cell.length_a   1.000
_cell.length_b   1.000
_cell.length_c   1.000
_cell.angle_alpha   90.00
_cell.angle_beta   90.00
_cell.angle_gamma   90.00
#
_symmetry.space_group_name_H-M   'P 1'
#
loop_
_entity.id
_entity.type
_entity.pdbx_description
1 polymer ?
#
loop_
_entity_poly.entity_id
_entity_poly.type
_entity_poly.pdbx_seq_one_letter_code
_entity_poly.pdbx_strand_id
1 'polypeptide(L)'
;MPCKERLHQLIPNRFPDPGCVYCGGIDSEEHFVWSCPFKHEIWQTIASRFFVDPARLTYSLIQLPSSFGIEVAPLLSVTYLDIIASVLLSLWQLHWKFIFDE
;
A
#
# COMPACT_ATOMS: atom_id res chain seq x y z
N MET A 1 -2.85 6.79 -6.23
CA MET A 1 -4.14 6.06 -6.08
C MET A 1 -5.19 6.99 -5.44
N PRO A 2 -6.50 6.82 -5.69
CA PRO A 2 -7.52 7.57 -4.95
C PRO A 2 -7.38 7.27 -3.45
N CYS A 3 -7.19 8.30 -2.62
CA CYS A 3 -7.14 8.19 -1.17
C CYS A 3 -8.30 8.97 -0.55
N LYS A 4 -8.64 8.71 0.72
CA LYS A 4 -9.81 9.33 1.36
C LYS A 4 -9.67 10.85 1.44
N GLU A 5 -8.46 11.39 1.61
CA GLU A 5 -8.21 12.84 1.54
C GLU A 5 -8.68 13.43 0.20
N ARG A 6 -8.29 12.81 -0.92
CA ARG A 6 -8.67 13.27 -2.25
C ARG A 6 -10.17 13.11 -2.50
N LEU A 7 -10.79 12.04 -1.99
CA LEU A 7 -12.24 11.88 -2.09
C LEU A 7 -13.00 12.90 -1.25
N HIS A 8 -12.52 13.22 -0.05
CA HIS A 8 -13.07 14.28 0.80
C HIS A 8 -13.05 15.63 0.07
N GLN A 9 -11.97 15.95 -0.65
CA GLN A 9 -11.89 17.18 -1.45
C GLN A 9 -12.84 17.20 -2.65
N LEU A 10 -13.03 16.06 -3.32
CA LEU A 10 -13.85 15.98 -4.55
C LEU A 10 -15.35 15.84 -4.29
N ILE A 11 -15.73 15.10 -3.25
CA ILE A 11 -17.12 14.75 -2.94
C ILE A 11 -17.35 14.73 -1.41
N PRO A 12 -17.21 15.88 -0.72
CA PRO A 12 -17.21 15.97 0.75
C PRO A 12 -18.51 15.46 1.39
N ASN A 13 -19.65 15.58 0.70
CA ASN A 13 -20.93 15.09 1.21
C ASN A 13 -20.96 13.56 1.36
N ARG A 14 -20.21 12.82 0.53
CA ARG A 14 -20.11 11.36 0.60
C ARG A 14 -18.92 10.91 1.45
N PHE A 15 -17.88 11.73 1.51
CA PHE A 15 -16.67 11.48 2.30
C PHE A 15 -16.43 12.66 3.24
N PRO A 16 -17.10 12.73 4.39
CA PRO A 16 -17.06 13.90 5.27
C PRO A 16 -15.75 14.07 6.02
N ASP A 17 -14.91 13.04 6.06
CA ASP A 17 -13.67 13.00 6.82
C ASP A 17 -12.51 12.43 5.97
N PRO A 18 -11.33 13.08 5.94
CA PRO A 18 -10.14 12.60 5.23
C PRO A 18 -9.32 11.57 6.03
N GLY A 19 -9.75 11.19 7.23
CA GLY A 19 -9.04 10.32 8.15
C GLY A 19 -9.00 8.85 7.72
N CYS A 20 -7.84 8.22 7.90
CA CYS A 20 -7.62 6.81 7.68
C CYS A 20 -8.39 5.99 8.72
N VAL A 21 -9.20 5.03 8.25
CA VAL A 21 -10.05 4.20 9.09
C VAL A 21 -9.27 3.29 10.06
N TYR A 22 -7.98 3.06 9.81
CA TYR A 22 -7.17 2.14 10.61
C TYR A 22 -6.42 2.82 11.76
N CYS A 23 -5.98 4.07 11.58
CA CYS A 23 -5.12 4.73 12.56
C CYS A 23 -5.48 6.19 12.84
N GLY A 24 -6.51 6.73 12.19
CA GLY A 24 -6.98 8.11 12.39
C GLY A 24 -6.08 9.21 11.82
N GLY A 25 -4.97 8.87 11.15
CA GLY A 25 -4.11 9.84 10.44
C GLY A 25 -4.77 10.33 9.14
N ILE A 26 -4.24 11.38 8.50
CA ILE A 26 -4.76 11.83 7.20
C ILE A 26 -4.43 10.79 6.12
N ASP A 27 -5.46 10.29 5.43
CA ASP A 27 -5.31 9.30 4.36
C ASP A 27 -4.89 9.97 3.04
N SER A 28 -3.64 10.44 3.01
CA SER A 28 -2.96 10.92 1.80
C SER A 28 -2.55 9.74 0.91
N GLU A 29 -2.02 10.01 -0.30
CA GLU A 29 -1.57 8.95 -1.20
C GLU A 29 -0.43 8.09 -0.62
N GLU A 30 0.53 8.72 0.08
CA GLU A 30 1.58 7.98 0.77
C GLU A 30 1.03 7.20 1.97
N HIS A 31 0.09 7.79 2.72
CA HIS A 31 -0.51 7.12 3.87
C HIS A 31 -1.36 5.91 3.46
N PHE A 32 -2.09 6.05 2.36
CA PHE A 32 -2.87 4.99 1.76
C PHE A 32 -2.02 3.77 1.42
N VAL A 33 -0.79 4.01 0.91
CA VAL A 33 0.10 2.94 0.45
C VAL A 33 1.07 2.46 1.52
N TRP A 34 1.77 3.35 2.22
CA TRP A 34 3.01 3.05 2.93
C TRP A 34 3.07 3.52 4.38
N SER A 35 2.71 4.78 4.67
CA SER A 35 3.01 5.39 5.98
C SER A 35 1.97 5.12 7.07
N CYS A 36 0.82 4.52 6.72
CA CYS A 36 -0.13 4.01 7.70
C CYS A 36 0.51 2.87 8.51
N PRO A 37 0.59 2.94 9.86
CA PRO A 37 1.27 1.92 10.67
C PRO A 37 0.75 0.49 10.43
N PHE A 38 -0.57 0.34 10.31
CA PHE A 38 -1.22 -0.94 10.01
C PHE A 38 -0.77 -1.52 8.66
N LYS A 39 -0.72 -0.69 7.61
CA LYS A 39 -0.31 -1.13 6.27
C LYS A 39 1.20 -1.31 6.17
N HIS A 40 1.95 -0.51 6.92
CA HIS A 40 3.40 -0.61 7.00
C HIS A 40 3.83 -1.96 7.57
N GLU A 41 3.14 -2.47 8.59
CA GLU A 41 3.38 -3.81 9.14
C GLU A 41 3.19 -4.92 8.10
N ILE A 42 2.17 -4.79 7.24
CA ILE A 42 1.96 -5.72 6.11
C ILE A 42 3.17 -5.67 5.17
N TRP A 43 3.64 -4.47 4.80
CA TRP A 43 4.82 -4.34 3.95
C TRP A 43 6.08 -4.94 4.57
N GLN A 44 6.34 -4.72 5.87
CA GLN A 44 7.47 -5.31 6.57
C GLN A 44 7.41 -6.84 6.56
N THR A 45 6.21 -7.39 6.80
CA THR A 45 5.97 -8.84 6.79
C THR A 45 6.24 -9.42 5.40
N ILE A 46 5.71 -8.80 4.34
CA ILE A 46 5.95 -9.23 2.97
C ILE A 46 7.43 -9.09 2.59
N ALA A 47 8.07 -7.96 2.93
CA ALA A 47 9.47 -7.70 2.65
C ALA A 47 10.35 -8.81 3.22
N SER A 48 10.17 -9.11 4.52
CA SER A 48 10.93 -10.13 5.24
C SER A 48 10.78 -11.54 4.66
N ARG A 49 9.65 -11.83 4.01
CA ARG A 49 9.31 -13.16 3.52
C ARG A 49 9.72 -13.40 2.08
N PHE A 50 9.65 -12.37 1.25
CA PHE A 50 9.75 -12.53 -0.20
C PHE A 50 10.99 -11.88 -0.80
N PHE A 51 11.62 -10.91 -0.13
CA PHE A 51 12.77 -10.19 -0.65
C PHE A 51 14.06 -10.67 0.02
N VAL A 52 15.13 -10.78 -0.75
CA VAL A 52 16.47 -11.13 -0.22
C VAL A 52 17.00 -10.04 0.71
N ASP A 53 16.77 -8.78 0.33
CA ASP A 53 17.06 -7.61 1.16
C ASP A 53 15.76 -6.82 1.41
N PRO A 54 15.09 -7.06 2.56
CA PRO A 54 13.83 -6.39 2.92
C PRO A 54 13.94 -4.87 2.97
N ALA A 55 15.12 -4.33 3.31
CA ALA A 55 15.32 -2.89 3.47
C ALA A 55 15.26 -2.13 2.12
N ARG A 56 15.35 -2.86 1.00
CA ARG A 56 15.22 -2.27 -0.34
C ARG A 56 13.78 -1.96 -0.72
N LEU A 57 12.80 -2.56 -0.04
CA LEU A 57 11.42 -2.19 -0.23
C LEU A 57 11.19 -0.81 0.42
N THR A 58 10.92 0.19 -0.40
CA THR A 58 10.67 1.56 0.03
C THR A 58 9.44 2.11 -0.68
N TYR A 59 8.88 3.19 -0.14
CA TYR A 59 7.79 3.89 -0.82
C TYR A 59 8.18 4.36 -2.23
N SER A 60 9.41 4.86 -2.42
CA SER A 60 9.89 5.30 -3.72
C SER A 60 9.98 4.16 -4.73
N LEU A 61 10.38 2.95 -4.30
CA LEU A 61 10.37 1.76 -5.16
C LEU A 61 8.94 1.38 -5.57
N ILE A 62 7.97 1.50 -4.66
CA ILE A 62 6.56 1.20 -4.96
C ILE A 62 5.98 2.23 -5.93
N GLN A 63 6.30 3.51 -5.76
CA GLN A 63 5.83 4.58 -6.66
C GLN A 63 6.48 4.51 -8.04
N LEU A 64 7.77 4.24 -8.10
CA LEU A 64 8.54 4.20 -9.33
C LEU A 64 9.40 2.92 -9.35
N PRO A 65 8.84 1.80 -9.82
CA PRO A 65 9.57 0.55 -9.87
C PRO A 65 10.80 0.65 -10.77
N SER A 66 11.91 0.07 -10.31
CA SER A 66 13.19 0.06 -11.04
C SER A 66 13.67 -1.36 -11.26
N SER A 67 14.29 -1.64 -12.40
CA SER A 67 14.83 -2.98 -12.71
C SER A 67 16.10 -3.34 -11.93
N PHE A 68 16.66 -2.40 -11.15
CA PHE A 68 17.99 -2.58 -10.56
C PHE A 68 17.93 -3.12 -9.13
N GLY A 69 18.46 -4.34 -8.96
CA GLY A 69 18.90 -4.90 -7.68
C GLY A 69 17.80 -5.38 -6.72
N ILE A 70 16.54 -5.42 -7.14
CA ILE A 70 15.51 -6.07 -6.31
C ILE A 70 15.53 -7.57 -6.57
N GLU A 71 16.03 -8.32 -5.60
CA GLU A 71 16.07 -9.77 -5.64
C GLU A 71 14.97 -10.38 -4.77
N VAL A 72 14.20 -11.27 -5.39
CA VAL A 72 13.16 -12.08 -4.73
C VAL A 72 13.77 -13.42 -4.35
N ALA A 73 13.28 -14.03 -3.28
CA ALA A 73 13.74 -15.36 -2.87
C ALA A 73 13.63 -16.37 -4.04
N PRO A 74 14.71 -17.10 -4.38
CA PRO A 74 14.85 -17.82 -5.65
C PRO A 74 13.91 -19.02 -5.85
N LEU A 75 13.15 -19.39 -4.81
CA LEU A 75 12.17 -20.47 -4.86
C LEU A 75 10.81 -20.04 -5.43
N LEU A 76 10.66 -18.76 -5.77
CA LEU A 76 9.39 -18.20 -6.21
C LEU A 76 9.44 -17.89 -7.71
N SER A 77 8.51 -18.44 -8.48
CA SER A 77 8.31 -18.10 -9.89
C SER A 77 7.59 -16.76 -10.08
N VAL A 78 7.90 -15.76 -9.24
CA VAL A 78 7.26 -14.44 -9.25
C VAL A 78 8.33 -13.34 -9.25
N THR A 79 8.05 -12.25 -9.93
CA THR A 79 8.88 -11.06 -9.89
C THR A 79 8.55 -10.21 -8.65
N TYR A 80 9.43 -9.30 -8.29
CA TYR A 80 9.14 -8.36 -7.19
C TYR A 80 7.94 -7.46 -7.53
N LEU A 81 7.72 -7.17 -8.82
CA LEU A 81 6.57 -6.41 -9.30
C LEU A 81 5.26 -7.16 -9.03
N ASP A 82 5.24 -8.47 -9.25
CA ASP A 82 4.06 -9.30 -8.96
C ASP A 82 3.71 -9.25 -7.47
N ILE A 83 4.72 -9.29 -6.60
CA ILE A 83 4.54 -9.15 -5.15
C ILE A 83 4.00 -7.77 -4.80
N ILE A 84 4.64 -6.68 -5.29
CA ILE A 84 4.20 -5.31 -5.02
C ILE A 84 2.76 -5.09 -5.52
N ALA A 85 2.45 -5.50 -6.75
CA ALA A 85 1.13 -5.36 -7.35
C ALA A 85 0.06 -6.13 -6.57
N SER A 86 0.38 -7.35 -6.12
CA SER A 86 -0.54 -8.18 -5.31
C SER A 86 -0.84 -7.56 -3.95
N VAL A 87 0.18 -7.00 -3.28
CA VAL A 87 -0.01 -6.30 -2.00
C VAL A 87 -0.79 -5.01 -2.20
N LEU A 88 -0.46 -4.21 -3.21
CA LEU A 88 -1.21 -2.99 -3.53
C LEU A 88 -2.69 -3.29 -3.81
N LEU A 89 -2.97 -4.34 -4.59
CA LEU A 89 -4.34 -4.78 -4.86
C LEU A 89 -5.05 -5.22 -3.56
N SER A 90 -4.36 -5.98 -2.70
CA SER A 90 -4.92 -6.44 -1.43
C SER A 90 -5.20 -5.29 -0.47
N LEU A 91 -4.28 -4.32 -0.37
CA LEU A 91 -4.46 -3.10 0.43
C LEU A 91 -5.60 -2.24 -0.10
N TRP A 92 -5.71 -2.12 -1.43
CA TRP A 92 -6.82 -1.42 -2.09
C TRP A 92 -8.15 -2.08 -1.73
N GLN A 93 -8.28 -3.39 -1.96
CA GLN A 93 -9.49 -4.14 -1.62
C GLN A 93 -9.83 -4.02 -0.13
N LEU A 94 -8.85 -4.16 0.75
CA LEU A 94 -9.05 -4.05 2.19
C LEU A 94 -9.55 -2.66 2.61
N HIS A 95 -8.95 -1.60 2.05
CA HIS A 95 -9.32 -0.22 2.34
C HIS A 95 -10.74 0.10 1.87
N TRP A 96 -11.11 -0.32 0.65
CA TRP A 96 -12.39 0.02 0.04
C TRP A 96 -13.52 -0.93 0.38
N LYS A 97 -13.22 -2.15 0.83
CA LYS A 97 -14.24 -3.05 1.40
C LYS A 97 -15.01 -2.37 2.51
N PHE A 98 -14.32 -1.63 3.38
CA PHE A 98 -14.97 -0.86 4.45
C PHE A 98 -15.86 0.30 3.93
N ILE A 99 -15.63 0.77 2.70
CA ILE A 99 -16.31 1.95 2.16
C ILE A 99 -17.48 1.59 1.23
N PHE A 100 -17.42 0.43 0.56
CA PHE A 100 -18.42 0.03 -0.43
C PHE A 100 -19.21 -1.24 -0.09
N ASP A 101 -18.73 -2.08 0.83
CA ASP A 101 -19.42 -3.33 1.22
C ASP A 101 -20.16 -3.21 2.57
N GLU A 102 -20.45 -1.99 3.04
CA GLU A 102 -21.49 -1.74 4.07
C GLU A 102 -22.89 -1.72 3.45
#